data_AF-A0A497Y346-F1
#
_entry.id   AF-A0A497Y346-F1
#
_cell.length_a   1.000
_cell.length_b   1.000
_cell.length_c   1.000
_cell.angle_alpha   90.00
_cell.angle_beta   90.00
_cell.angle_gamma   90.00
#
_symmetry.space_group_name_H-M   'P 1'
#
loop_
_entity.id
_entity.type
_entity.pdbx_description
1 polymer ?
#
loop_
_entity_poly.entity_id
_entity_poly.type
_entity_poly.pdbx_seq_one_letter_code
_entity_poly.pdbx_strand_id
1 'polypeptide(L)'
;MLPNKYWKIKKDRAVEGAKGIRLISAENDEPLSKDAYLILTEINKDLNLNSFLEKTIRSCRSSYQQRKIAFGLLDTARNIKIGNKEVLRIGFETSIIANRNIGSITLFKLKGKTYSFMFFGEAIEAKNHQKLVDSMISSFKVDY
;
A
#
# COMPACT_ATOMS: atom_id res chain seq x y z
N MET A 1 -15.60 22.29 4.67
CA MET A 1 -14.66 21.18 4.37
C MET A 1 -13.50 21.78 3.61
N LEU A 2 -12.32 21.92 4.23
CA LEU A 2 -11.16 22.42 3.48
C LEU A 2 -10.63 21.25 2.63
N PRO A 3 -10.53 21.41 1.30
CA PRO A 3 -9.89 20.42 0.45
C PRO A 3 -8.43 20.36 0.87
N ASN A 4 -7.94 19.15 1.17
CA ASN A 4 -6.58 18.93 1.65
C ASN A 4 -5.58 19.28 0.53
N LYS A 5 -5.21 20.57 0.44
CA LYS A 5 -4.56 21.24 -0.72
C LYS A 5 -3.16 20.70 -1.10
N TYR A 6 -2.62 19.77 -0.31
CA TYR A 6 -1.28 19.24 -0.46
C TYR A 6 -1.23 17.81 -1.01
N TRP A 7 -2.35 17.09 -0.99
CA TRP A 7 -2.44 15.73 -1.55
C TRP A 7 -2.84 15.79 -3.02
N LYS A 8 -1.91 15.43 -3.90
CA LYS A 8 -2.17 15.35 -5.35
C LYS A 8 -1.98 13.93 -5.85
N ILE A 9 -2.91 13.48 -6.68
CA ILE A 9 -2.74 12.26 -7.46
C ILE A 9 -1.66 12.53 -8.51
N LYS A 10 -0.50 11.89 -8.36
CA LYS A 10 0.63 12.06 -9.29
C LYS A 10 0.51 11.14 -10.49
N LYS A 11 0.05 9.91 -10.25
CA LYS A 11 -0.21 8.93 -11.30
C LYS A 11 -1.46 8.17 -10.95
N ASP A 12 -2.40 8.21 -11.86
CA ASP A 12 -3.54 7.31 -11.89
C ASP A 12 -3.52 6.69 -13.28
N ARG A 13 -3.08 5.44 -13.36
CA ARG A 13 -2.98 4.73 -14.63
C ARG A 13 -3.50 3.33 -14.49
N ALA A 14 -4.23 2.89 -15.52
CA ALA A 14 -4.46 1.48 -15.72
C ALA A 14 -3.12 0.77 -15.95
N VAL A 15 -2.99 -0.45 -15.45
CA VAL A 15 -1.83 -1.30 -15.75
C VAL A 15 -2.10 -1.98 -17.09
N GLU A 16 -1.29 -1.63 -18.09
CA GLU A 16 -1.37 -2.22 -19.43
C GLU A 16 -1.23 -3.75 -19.35
N GLY A 17 -2.13 -4.48 -20.02
CA GLY A 17 -2.21 -5.94 -19.94
C GLY A 17 -2.96 -6.51 -18.72
N ALA A 18 -3.43 -5.68 -17.78
CA ALA A 18 -4.18 -6.14 -16.61
C ALA A 18 -5.50 -5.36 -16.42
N LYS A 19 -6.57 -5.88 -17.07
CA LYS A 19 -7.91 -5.26 -17.08
C LYS A 19 -8.42 -5.02 -15.66
N GLY A 20 -8.74 -3.76 -15.35
CA GLY A 20 -9.27 -3.36 -14.05
C GLY A 20 -8.23 -3.17 -12.94
N ILE A 21 -6.94 -3.23 -13.25
CA ILE A 21 -5.89 -2.86 -12.31
C ILE A 21 -5.53 -1.40 -12.52
N ARG A 22 -5.65 -0.58 -11.47
CA ARG A 22 -5.18 0.81 -11.46
C ARG A 22 -4.06 0.96 -10.46
N LEU A 23 -3.05 1.74 -10.82
CA LEU A 23 -2.04 2.26 -9.91
C LEU A 23 -2.38 3.71 -9.62
N ILE A 24 -2.84 3.97 -8.39
CA ILE A 24 -3.02 5.32 -7.89
C ILE A 24 -1.88 5.62 -6.94
N SER A 25 -0.96 6.50 -7.35
CA SER A 25 0.04 7.08 -6.47
C SER A 25 -0.37 8.51 -6.12
N ALA A 26 -0.53 8.77 -4.82
CA ALA A 26 -0.65 10.11 -4.29
C ALA A 26 0.65 10.51 -3.60
N GLU A 27 1.05 11.76 -3.76
CA GLU A 27 2.22 12.35 -3.10
C GLU A 27 1.76 13.60 -2.35
N ASN A 28 2.40 13.87 -1.22
CA ASN A 28 2.24 15.09 -0.47
C ASN A 28 3.28 16.11 -0.95
N ASP A 29 2.83 17.22 -1.55
CA ASP A 29 3.69 18.29 -2.08
C ASP A 29 4.01 19.39 -1.02
N GLU A 30 3.91 19.07 0.28
CA GLU A 30 4.21 20.03 1.35
C GLU A 30 5.73 20.27 1.47
N PRO A 31 6.20 21.52 1.57
CA PRO A 31 7.63 21.79 1.76
C PRO A 31 8.13 21.11 3.04
N LEU A 32 9.19 20.30 2.94
CA LEU A 32 9.77 19.42 3.99
C LEU A 32 9.08 18.06 4.20
N SER A 33 8.03 17.75 3.44
CA SER A 33 7.44 16.42 3.34
C SER A 33 8.48 15.42 2.82
N LYS A 34 8.73 14.35 3.57
CA LYS A 34 9.59 13.24 3.16
C LYS A 34 8.73 12.02 2.80
N ASP A 35 7.51 12.28 2.34
CA ASP A 35 6.36 11.47 2.73
C ASP A 35 6.07 10.26 1.85
N ALA A 36 5.18 9.46 2.43
CA ALA A 36 4.87 8.12 2.03
C ALA A 36 4.05 8.00 0.74
N TYR A 37 4.38 6.97 -0.03
CA TYR A 37 3.60 6.53 -1.16
C TYR A 37 2.44 5.68 -0.66
N LEU A 38 1.20 6.14 -0.88
CA LEU A 38 0.03 5.26 -0.84
C LEU A 38 -0.18 4.69 -2.23
N ILE A 39 -0.05 3.37 -2.39
CA ILE A 39 -0.34 2.66 -3.63
C ILE A 39 -1.61 1.84 -3.42
N LEU A 40 -2.68 2.28 -4.07
CA LEU A 40 -3.92 1.51 -4.20
C LEU A 40 -3.82 0.67 -5.47
N THR A 41 -3.96 -0.64 -5.34
CA THR A 41 -4.09 -1.55 -6.47
C THR A 41 -5.40 -2.34 -6.32
N GLU A 42 -6.42 -1.98 -7.09
CA GLU A 42 -7.57 -2.88 -7.31
C GLU A 42 -7.08 -4.05 -8.18
N ILE A 43 -7.38 -5.27 -7.75
CA ILE A 43 -7.10 -6.47 -8.52
C ILE A 43 -8.45 -7.10 -8.77
N ASN A 44 -8.98 -6.81 -9.96
CA ASN A 44 -10.31 -7.15 -10.43
C ASN A 44 -10.53 -8.67 -10.65
N LYS A 45 -10.01 -9.50 -9.74
CA LYS A 45 -10.13 -10.95 -9.67
C LYS A 45 -10.17 -11.39 -8.20
N ASP A 46 -10.95 -12.43 -7.92
CA ASP A 46 -10.93 -13.08 -6.61
C ASP A 46 -9.65 -13.91 -6.45
N LEU A 47 -8.63 -13.33 -5.80
CA LEU A 47 -7.35 -14.00 -5.60
C LEU A 47 -7.26 -14.66 -4.22
N ASN A 48 -6.51 -15.75 -4.14
CA ASN A 48 -6.00 -16.24 -2.85
C ASN A 48 -5.06 -15.18 -2.26
N LEU A 49 -5.43 -14.60 -1.12
CA LEU A 49 -4.71 -13.46 -0.54
C LEU A 49 -3.27 -13.82 -0.13
N ASN A 50 -3.06 -15.01 0.44
CA ASN A 50 -1.72 -15.46 0.86
C ASN A 50 -0.79 -15.63 -0.34
N SER A 51 -1.23 -16.37 -1.36
CA SER A 51 -0.44 -16.56 -2.58
C SER A 51 -0.18 -15.23 -3.31
N PHE A 52 -1.15 -14.32 -3.32
CA PHE A 52 -0.97 -12.99 -3.90
C PHE A 52 0.02 -12.13 -3.09
N LEU A 53 -0.04 -12.20 -1.76
CA LEU A 53 0.88 -11.49 -0.88
C LEU A 53 2.32 -11.96 -1.10
N GLU A 54 2.56 -13.28 -1.14
CA GLU A 54 3.88 -13.86 -1.40
C GLU A 54 4.46 -13.41 -2.74
N LYS A 55 3.64 -13.40 -3.81
CA LYS A 55 4.04 -12.88 -5.11
C LYS A 55 4.41 -11.40 -5.03
N THR A 56 3.61 -10.60 -4.33
CA THR A 56 3.86 -9.18 -4.13
C THR A 56 5.17 -8.94 -3.38
N ILE A 57 5.41 -9.66 -2.29
CA ILE A 57 6.66 -9.60 -1.51
C ILE A 57 7.86 -9.94 -2.39
N ARG A 58 7.78 -11.01 -3.20
CA ARG A 58 8.85 -11.40 -4.12
C ARG A 58 9.13 -10.31 -5.16
N SER A 59 8.09 -9.71 -5.73
CA SER A 59 8.22 -8.60 -6.68
C SER A 59 8.84 -7.35 -6.04
N CYS A 60 8.40 -6.97 -4.83
CA CYS A 60 9.00 -5.87 -4.07
C CYS A 60 10.49 -6.13 -3.83
N ARG A 61 10.85 -7.30 -3.30
CA ARG A 61 12.23 -7.68 -3.03
C ARG A 61 13.11 -7.59 -4.27
N SER A 62 12.66 -8.17 -5.40
CA SER A 62 13.39 -8.10 -6.67
C SER A 62 13.59 -6.67 -7.16
N SER A 63 12.53 -5.85 -7.10
CA SER A 63 12.58 -4.44 -7.53
C SER A 63 13.50 -3.57 -6.67
N TYR A 64 13.51 -3.78 -5.35
CA TYR A 64 14.40 -3.05 -4.43
C TYR A 64 15.86 -3.51 -4.59
N GLN A 65 16.10 -4.80 -4.78
CA GLN A 65 17.44 -5.34 -5.02
C GLN A 65 18.09 -4.74 -6.28
N GLN A 66 17.34 -4.59 -7.38
CA GLN A 66 17.84 -3.95 -8.61
C GLN A 66 18.30 -2.50 -8.38
N ARG A 67 17.73 -1.82 -7.38
CA ARG A 67 18.07 -0.44 -6.99
C ARG A 67 19.09 -0.37 -5.85
N LYS A 68 19.68 -1.52 -5.46
CA LYS A 68 20.60 -1.64 -4.31
C LYS A 68 19.98 -1.17 -2.99
N ILE A 69 18.68 -1.40 -2.83
CA ILE A 69 17.91 -1.08 -1.61
C ILE A 69 17.65 -2.38 -0.87
N ALA A 70 17.98 -2.44 0.42
CA ALA A 70 17.64 -3.60 1.24
C ALA A 70 16.14 -3.63 1.51
N PHE A 71 15.50 -4.80 1.47
CA PHE A 71 14.08 -4.99 1.75
C PHE A 71 13.91 -6.12 2.78
N GLY A 72 13.37 -5.78 3.95
CA GLY A 72 13.13 -6.70 5.05
C GLY A 72 11.64 -6.76 5.40
N LEU A 73 11.16 -7.92 5.85
CA LEU A 73 9.85 -8.04 6.46
C LEU A 73 9.98 -7.73 7.96
N LEU A 74 9.06 -6.93 8.50
CA LEU A 74 9.08 -6.54 9.92
C LEU A 74 8.37 -7.57 10.80
N ASP A 75 7.39 -8.28 10.23
CA ASP A 75 6.56 -9.26 10.91
C ASP A 75 6.08 -10.35 9.96
N THR A 76 5.35 -11.34 10.51
CA THR A 76 4.60 -12.31 9.72
C THR A 76 3.26 -11.72 9.30
N ALA A 77 2.79 -12.12 8.11
CA ALA A 77 1.48 -11.71 7.65
C ALA A 77 0.39 -12.21 8.61
N ARG A 78 -0.57 -11.34 8.94
CA ARG A 78 -1.66 -11.65 9.86
C ARG A 78 -2.99 -11.09 9.37
N ASN A 79 -4.06 -11.82 9.68
CA ASN A 79 -5.41 -11.32 9.53
C ASN A 79 -5.73 -10.36 10.68
N ILE A 80 -6.22 -9.18 10.36
CA ILE A 80 -6.67 -8.18 11.32
C ILE A 80 -8.03 -7.61 10.86
N LYS A 81 -8.83 -7.13 11.81
CA LYS A 81 -10.11 -6.50 11.52
C LYS A 81 -9.93 -4.99 11.45
N ILE A 82 -10.37 -4.38 10.34
CA ILE A 82 -10.38 -2.92 10.13
C ILE A 82 -11.80 -2.51 9.76
N GLY A 83 -12.48 -1.81 10.67
CA GLY A 83 -13.91 -1.55 10.54
C GLY A 83 -14.70 -2.86 10.42
N ASN A 84 -15.44 -3.04 9.33
CA ASN A 84 -16.17 -4.26 9.02
C ASN A 84 -15.43 -5.23 8.09
N LYS A 85 -14.15 -4.97 7.77
CA LYS A 85 -13.36 -5.76 6.82
C LYS A 85 -12.33 -6.60 7.55
N GLU A 86 -12.21 -7.86 7.16
CA GLU A 86 -11.04 -8.69 7.50
C GLU A 86 -9.97 -8.47 6.43
N VAL A 87 -8.76 -8.16 6.87
CA VAL A 87 -7.64 -7.83 5.98
C VAL A 87 -6.42 -8.66 6.35
N LEU A 88 -5.66 -9.08 5.34
CA LEU A 88 -4.35 -9.69 5.50
C LEU A 88 -3.29 -8.59 5.39
N ARG A 89 -2.48 -8.39 6.43
CA ARG A 89 -1.47 -7.34 6.48
C ARG A 89 -0.09 -7.90 6.83
N ILE A 90 0.94 -7.30 6.23
CA ILE A 90 2.34 -7.48 6.62
C ILE A 90 3.08 -6.14 6.58
N GLY A 91 3.96 -5.91 7.55
CA GLY A 91 4.88 -4.78 7.59
C GLY A 91 6.20 -5.10 6.89
N PHE A 92 6.81 -4.09 6.28
CA PHE A 92 8.13 -4.20 5.70
C PHE A 92 8.96 -2.96 5.97
N GLU A 93 10.27 -3.11 5.81
CA GLU A 93 11.22 -2.00 5.83
C GLU A 93 12.05 -2.00 4.55
N THR A 94 12.51 -0.81 4.19
CA THR A 94 13.60 -0.67 3.23
C THR A 94 14.68 0.22 3.79
N SER A 95 15.93 -0.08 3.46
CA SER A 95 17.05 0.76 3.87
C SER A 95 18.07 1.00 2.76
N ILE A 96 18.64 2.21 2.78
CA ILE A 96 19.79 2.63 1.98
C ILE A 96 20.73 3.39 2.93
N ILE A 97 21.90 2.82 3.23
CA ILE A 97 22.93 3.43 4.09
C ILE A 97 22.34 3.85 5.45
N ALA A 98 22.02 5.14 5.64
CA ALA A 98 21.49 5.71 6.88
C ALA A 98 19.97 5.95 6.86
N ASN A 99 19.32 5.82 5.70
CA ASN A 99 17.88 6.07 5.56
C ASN A 99 17.11 4.75 5.68
N ARG A 100 16.10 4.75 6.57
CA ARG A 100 15.20 3.62 6.79
C ARG A 100 13.76 4.07 6.65
N ASN A 101 13.06 3.41 5.74
CA ASN A 101 11.65 3.61 5.53
C ASN A 101 10.88 2.36 5.95
N ILE A 102 9.64 2.56 6.39
CA ILE A 102 8.71 1.52 6.80
C ILE A 102 7.48 1.60 5.92
N GLY A 103 6.93 0.45 5.59
CA GLY A 103 5.68 0.33 4.89
C GLY A 103 4.85 -0.85 5.36
N SER A 104 3.66 -0.95 4.80
CA SER A 104 2.83 -2.15 4.94
C SER A 104 2.18 -2.51 3.62
N ILE A 105 1.90 -3.79 3.44
CA ILE A 105 1.05 -4.31 2.39
C ILE A 105 -0.21 -4.82 3.06
N THR A 106 -1.37 -4.28 2.69
CA THR A 106 -2.67 -4.69 3.22
C THR A 106 -3.57 -5.16 2.09
N LEU A 107 -4.05 -6.39 2.18
CA LEU A 107 -4.92 -7.01 1.18
C LEU A 107 -6.27 -7.35 1.80
N PHE A 108 -7.35 -7.18 1.06
CA PHE A 108 -8.66 -7.67 1.49
C PHE A 108 -9.57 -7.97 0.31
N LYS A 109 -10.62 -8.76 0.58
CA LYS A 109 -11.67 -9.05 -0.39
C LYS A 109 -12.89 -8.19 -0.14
N LEU A 110 -13.50 -7.69 -1.21
CA LEU A 110 -14.78 -7.00 -1.17
C LEU A 110 -15.56 -7.28 -2.46
N LYS A 111 -16.81 -7.74 -2.34
CA LYS A 111 -17.69 -8.08 -3.48
C LYS A 111 -17.00 -8.96 -4.56
N GLY A 112 -16.31 -10.02 -4.14
CA GLY A 112 -15.65 -10.97 -5.06
C GLY A 112 -14.40 -10.42 -5.77
N LYS A 113 -13.84 -9.30 -5.30
CA LYS A 113 -12.61 -8.70 -5.83
C LYS A 113 -11.56 -8.53 -4.73
N THR A 114 -10.29 -8.55 -5.11
CA THR A 114 -9.17 -8.32 -4.20
C THR A 114 -8.69 -6.87 -4.31
N TYR A 115 -8.45 -6.23 -3.17
CA TYR A 115 -7.91 -4.87 -3.09
C TYR A 115 -6.61 -4.88 -2.32
N SER A 116 -5.66 -4.06 -2.76
CA SER A 116 -4.38 -3.84 -2.08
C SER A 116 -4.22 -2.37 -1.73
N PHE A 117 -3.89 -2.11 -0.47
CA PHE A 117 -3.44 -0.83 0.03
C PHE A 117 -2.02 -1.00 0.54
N MET A 118 -1.08 -0.25 -0.02
CA MET A 118 0.29 -0.20 0.45
C MET A 118 0.63 1.22 0.87
N PHE A 119 1.29 1.40 2.01
CA PHE A 119 1.98 2.64 2.31
C PHE A 119 3.48 2.39 2.45
N PHE A 120 4.30 3.43 2.23
CA PHE A 120 5.74 3.38 2.41
C PHE A 120 6.31 4.78 2.66
N GLY A 121 6.93 5.05 3.81
CA GLY A 121 7.57 6.34 4.11
C GLY A 121 8.52 6.27 5.30
N GLU A 122 8.92 7.42 5.86
CA GLU A 122 9.85 7.44 7.00
C GLU A 122 9.30 6.69 8.22
N ALA A 123 10.19 6.02 8.95
CA ALA A 123 9.82 5.24 10.13
C ALA A 123 9.10 6.07 11.21
N ILE A 124 9.48 7.34 11.36
CA ILE A 124 8.88 8.26 12.35
C ILE A 124 7.40 8.56 12.05
N GLU A 125 6.99 8.46 10.79
CA GLU A 125 5.63 8.76 10.33
C GLU A 125 4.76 7.51 10.14
N ALA A 126 5.34 6.32 10.27
CA ALA A 126 4.68 5.06 9.99
C ALA A 126 3.33 4.90 10.72
N LYS A 127 3.24 5.38 11.97
CA LYS A 127 1.99 5.35 12.75
C LYS A 127 0.88 6.20 12.14
N ASN A 128 1.21 7.36 11.57
CA ASN A 128 0.24 8.25 10.94
C ASN A 128 -0.23 7.66 9.62
N HIS A 129 0.69 7.16 8.80
CA HIS A 129 0.37 6.48 7.55
C HIS A 129 -0.48 5.23 7.77
N GLN A 130 -0.19 4.45 8.82
CA GLN A 130 -0.98 3.27 9.17
C GLN A 130 -2.42 3.65 9.51
N LYS A 131 -2.64 4.70 10.31
CA LYS A 131 -3.99 5.21 10.64
C LYS A 131 -4.74 5.68 9.40
N LEU A 132 -4.04 6.36 8.48
CA LEU A 132 -4.64 6.80 7.22
C LEU A 132 -5.12 5.60 6.40
N VAL A 133 -4.27 4.59 6.22
CA VAL A 133 -4.61 3.33 5.53
C VAL A 133 -5.80 2.65 6.19
N ASP A 134 -5.82 2.54 7.51
CA ASP A 134 -6.93 1.92 8.24
C ASP A 134 -8.24 2.68 8.04
N SER A 135 -8.19 4.03 8.07
CA SER A 135 -9.35 4.87 7.79
C SER A 135 -9.88 4.66 6.37
N MET A 136 -8.99 4.64 5.37
CA MET A 136 -9.37 4.43 3.98
C MET A 136 -9.98 3.05 3.76
N ILE A 137 -9.36 2.00 4.31
CA ILE A 137 -9.90 0.63 4.23
C ILE A 137 -11.27 0.56 4.89
N SER A 138 -11.43 1.15 6.09
CA SER A 138 -12.70 1.17 6.81
C SER A 138 -13.81 1.83 5.97
N SER A 139 -13.53 2.99 5.37
CA SER A 139 -14.49 3.73 4.55
C SER A 139 -14.63 3.22 3.11
N PHE A 140 -13.75 2.33 2.65
CA PHE A 140 -13.75 1.86 1.26
C PHE A 140 -15.05 1.13 0.92
N LYS A 141 -15.69 1.59 -0.16
CA LYS A 141 -16.92 1.06 -0.73
C LYS A 141 -16.74 0.97 -2.25
N VAL A 142 -17.51 0.10 -2.87
CA VAL A 142 -17.52 -0.11 -4.32
C VAL A 142 -18.98 0.05 -4.74
N ASP A 143 -19.26 1.01 -5.62
CA ASP A 143 -20.59 1.23 -6.16
C ASP A 143 -20.93 0.12 -7.18
N TYR A 144 -22.23 -0.12 -7.38
CA TYR A 144 -22.76 -1.17 -8.26
C TYR A 144 -22.73 -0.77 -9.73
#